data_AF-A0A2E3EEI4-F1
#
_entry.id   AF-A0A2E3EEI4-F1
#
_cell.length_a   1.000
_cell.length_b   1.000
_cell.length_c   1.000
_cell.angle_alpha   90.00
_cell.angle_beta   90.00
_cell.angle_gamma   90.00
#
_symmetry.space_group_name_H-M   'P 1'
#
loop_
_entity.id
_entity.type
_entity.pdbx_description
1 polymer ?
#
loop_
_entity_poly.entity_id
_entity_poly.type
_entity_poly.pdbx_seq_one_letter_code
_entity_poly.pdbx_strand_id
1 'polypeptide(L)'
;MKQITVRVTTDSDKDLTARAYFDVTNLSVKMFSDDANPLPNVVINGNTIEHLDTEHDGFYSIVFDPVPGATGIEFEWANEGQNKHWTIREIEACTSAPEAQKNQVGIIAQNPKQQSKSKSLMQEKSNIEAQLREFSKSRSVFGGIFGKPEPVHILNRGDAEQPEEEVTPTVLSALGDLSLAKDAPDSERRVALAKWIADEKNPLTARVAVNRIWQGHFGIGIVETANDFGKIGAAPSHPELLDWLSAEFIRSGWSVKHLHRLIVLSDTYRQSEQIVTHARAKDAEVRLLWRFPSRRLEAEGIRDAMLAVSGRLNLKTGGPGFDLFFSRGGLNGFPPILKFQGDGLRRMIYAHKIRMEPDSVFGAFDCPDAGQSVSRRRQSTTPIQALNLFNSQFTIDESEAMAKRVREDAGAQVPAQVARAYWLAYGRDPHPNEMADAESVVQRQGLETLCRAIFNSNEFLFIP
;
A
#
# COMPACT_ATOMS: atom_id res chain seq x y z
N MET A 1 -10.26 9.46 30.26
CA MET A 1 -10.17 10.94 30.39
C MET A 1 -10.93 11.55 29.24
N LYS A 2 -12.11 12.12 29.48
CA LYS A 2 -12.95 12.72 28.44
C LYS A 2 -12.99 14.23 28.72
N GLN A 3 -12.25 14.97 27.90
CA GLN A 3 -12.25 16.43 27.85
C GLN A 3 -13.37 16.83 26.88
N ILE A 4 -14.35 17.62 27.33
CA ILE A 4 -15.37 18.19 26.44
C ILE A 4 -14.89 19.60 26.07
N THR A 5 -14.47 19.79 24.82
CA THR A 5 -14.12 21.10 24.27
C THR A 5 -15.31 21.62 23.48
N VAL A 6 -16.02 22.61 24.02
CA VAL A 6 -17.09 23.32 23.31
C VAL A 6 -16.45 24.52 22.61
N ARG A 7 -16.62 24.63 21.29
CA ARG A 7 -16.13 25.77 20.49
C ARG A 7 -17.32 26.38 19.76
N VAL A 8 -17.71 27.59 20.18
CA VAL A 8 -18.74 28.39 19.51
C VAL A 8 -18.09 29.69 19.05
N THR A 9 -18.40 30.10 17.83
CA THR A 9 -17.84 31.31 17.19
C THR A 9 -18.99 32.09 16.57
N THR A 10 -19.17 33.34 17.00
CA THR A 10 -20.05 34.33 16.36
C THR A 10 -19.54 35.75 16.61
N ASP A 11 -19.77 36.63 15.64
CA ASP A 11 -19.20 37.98 15.49
C ASP A 11 -19.65 39.03 16.53
N SER A 12 -18.82 40.06 16.63
CA SER A 12 -18.76 41.15 17.60
C SER A 12 -19.83 42.24 17.48
N ASP A 13 -20.31 42.74 18.63
CA ASP A 13 -20.63 44.18 18.78
C ASP A 13 -20.38 44.68 20.22
N LYS A 14 -20.14 45.99 20.35
CA LYS A 14 -19.52 46.69 21.49
C LYS A 14 -20.49 46.97 22.65
N ASP A 15 -20.21 46.39 23.83
CA ASP A 15 -20.07 47.02 25.17
C ASP A 15 -20.21 45.91 26.24
N LEU A 16 -19.11 45.43 26.81
CA LEU A 16 -19.06 44.18 27.60
C LEU A 16 -18.30 44.34 28.93
N THR A 17 -18.75 45.26 29.79
CA THR A 17 -18.19 45.41 31.15
C THR A 17 -19.17 45.18 32.30
N ALA A 18 -20.37 44.65 32.06
CA ALA A 18 -21.25 44.21 33.14
C ALA A 18 -22.34 43.22 32.67
N ARG A 19 -22.09 41.90 32.75
CA ARG A 19 -23.17 40.89 32.72
C ARG A 19 -22.87 39.76 33.68
N ALA A 20 -23.89 39.30 34.40
CA ALA A 20 -23.79 38.24 35.41
C ALA A 20 -24.28 36.92 34.80
N TYR A 21 -23.79 35.80 35.31
CA TYR A 21 -24.11 34.45 34.81
C TYR A 21 -25.62 34.16 34.72
N PHE A 22 -26.46 34.84 35.51
CA PHE A 22 -27.93 34.73 35.51
C PHE A 22 -28.63 35.09 34.20
N ASP A 23 -27.93 35.68 33.23
CA ASP A 23 -28.51 36.10 31.94
C ASP A 23 -28.62 34.98 30.89
N VAL A 24 -28.11 33.76 31.19
CA VAL A 24 -28.24 32.60 30.30
C VAL A 24 -29.67 32.06 30.35
N THR A 25 -30.34 32.00 29.21
CA THR A 25 -31.70 31.45 29.08
C THR A 25 -31.70 30.21 28.17
N ASN A 26 -32.73 29.38 28.28
CA ASN A 26 -32.93 28.17 27.45
C ASN A 26 -31.82 27.12 27.53
N LEU A 27 -31.37 26.80 28.74
CA LEU A 27 -30.47 25.68 28.96
C LEU A 27 -31.17 24.35 28.64
N SER A 28 -30.56 23.50 27.82
CA SER A 28 -31.06 22.17 27.50
C SER A 28 -29.93 21.17 27.31
N VAL A 29 -30.17 19.90 27.60
CA VAL A 29 -29.20 18.81 27.41
C VAL A 29 -29.68 17.92 26.28
N LYS A 30 -28.81 17.66 25.31
CA LYS A 30 -29.05 16.70 24.23
C LYS A 30 -27.99 15.61 24.28
N MET A 31 -28.41 14.35 24.14
CA MET A 31 -27.48 13.23 24.04
C MET A 31 -26.93 13.09 22.62
N PHE A 32 -25.69 12.63 22.52
CA PHE A 32 -25.02 12.37 21.25
C PHE A 32 -25.31 10.93 20.77
N SER A 33 -26.60 10.59 20.54
CA SER A 33 -27.10 9.45 19.72
C SER A 33 -28.54 9.09 20.11
N ASP A 34 -29.29 8.56 19.15
CA ASP A 34 -30.68 8.07 19.31
C ASP A 34 -30.78 6.67 19.98
N ASP A 35 -29.67 6.15 20.55
CA ASP A 35 -29.51 4.72 20.88
C ASP A 35 -29.52 4.38 22.39
N ALA A 36 -30.01 5.28 23.26
CA ALA A 36 -30.23 4.96 24.67
C ALA A 36 -31.64 5.38 25.12
N ASN A 37 -32.54 4.41 25.21
CA ASN A 37 -33.84 4.54 25.86
C ASN A 37 -33.75 3.80 27.20
N PRO A 38 -34.08 4.42 28.35
CA PRO A 38 -34.67 5.75 28.52
C PRO A 38 -33.65 6.90 28.56
N LEU A 39 -34.12 8.10 28.17
CA LEU A 39 -33.40 9.37 28.36
C LEU A 39 -33.04 9.57 29.84
N PRO A 40 -31.84 10.09 30.17
CA PRO A 40 -31.41 10.31 31.53
C PRO A 40 -32.30 11.35 32.22
N ASN A 41 -32.57 11.12 33.51
CA ASN A 41 -33.40 12.01 34.30
C ASN A 41 -32.55 13.22 34.74
N VAL A 42 -32.72 14.34 34.03
CA VAL A 42 -31.98 15.59 34.26
C VAL A 42 -32.95 16.69 34.67
N VAL A 43 -32.61 17.41 35.75
CA VAL A 43 -33.35 18.59 36.20
C VAL A 43 -32.50 19.82 36.00
N ILE A 44 -33.11 20.87 35.44
CA ILE A 44 -32.46 22.17 35.21
C ILE A 44 -33.08 23.19 36.16
N ASN A 45 -32.27 23.72 37.06
CA ASN A 45 -32.69 24.73 38.03
C ASN A 45 -31.85 26.00 37.81
N GLY A 46 -32.37 26.93 37.01
CA GLY A 46 -31.66 28.14 36.62
C GLY A 46 -30.39 27.81 35.81
N ASN A 47 -29.23 28.02 36.43
CA ASN A 47 -27.92 27.84 35.80
C ASN A 47 -27.22 26.52 36.20
N THR A 48 -27.93 25.66 36.91
CA THR A 48 -27.44 24.37 37.38
C THR A 48 -28.13 23.24 36.63
N ILE A 49 -27.33 22.27 36.18
CA ILE A 49 -27.81 21.01 35.61
C ILE A 49 -27.54 19.90 36.62
N GLU A 50 -28.58 19.20 37.03
CA GLU A 50 -28.48 18.07 37.96
C GLU A 50 -28.79 16.75 37.23
N HIS A 51 -27.85 15.82 37.26
CA HIS A 51 -28.02 14.47 36.73
C HIS A 51 -28.45 13.54 37.88
N LEU A 52 -29.68 13.04 37.83
CA LEU A 52 -30.28 12.26 38.92
C LEU A 52 -30.09 10.74 38.76
N ASP A 53 -29.50 10.28 37.66
CA ASP A 53 -29.30 8.86 37.36
C ASP A 53 -27.81 8.53 37.15
N THR A 54 -27.19 7.72 38.00
CA THR A 54 -25.74 7.43 37.89
C THR A 54 -25.41 6.17 37.09
N GLU A 55 -26.40 5.43 36.60
CA GLU A 55 -26.14 4.17 35.88
C GLU A 55 -25.70 4.38 34.40
N HIS A 56 -25.81 5.61 33.88
CA HIS A 56 -25.52 5.94 32.47
C HIS A 56 -24.37 6.97 32.32
N ASP A 57 -23.19 6.51 31.89
CA ASP A 57 -22.03 7.37 31.55
C ASP A 57 -22.01 7.70 30.04
N GLY A 58 -22.94 8.56 29.62
CA GLY A 58 -23.06 9.06 28.24
C GLY A 58 -22.16 10.26 27.91
N PHE A 59 -22.04 10.59 26.62
CA PHE A 59 -21.52 11.89 26.17
C PHE A 59 -22.69 12.85 25.96
N TYR A 60 -22.64 14.00 26.64
CA TYR A 60 -23.70 15.00 26.63
C TYR A 60 -23.26 16.24 25.84
N SER A 61 -24.20 16.80 25.07
CA SER A 61 -24.10 18.15 24.52
C SER A 61 -25.02 19.06 25.30
N ILE A 62 -24.45 20.07 25.95
CA ILE A 62 -25.22 21.13 26.60
C ILE A 62 -25.45 22.21 25.55
N VAL A 63 -26.72 22.52 25.28
CA VAL A 63 -27.15 23.55 24.36
C VAL A 63 -27.78 24.67 25.16
N PHE A 64 -27.27 25.87 25.02
CA PHE A 64 -27.80 27.08 25.64
C PHE A 64 -27.79 28.20 24.59
N ASP A 65 -28.66 29.18 24.76
CA ASP A 65 -28.56 30.40 23.97
C ASP A 65 -27.42 31.25 24.55
N PRO A 66 -26.33 31.49 23.79
CA PRO A 66 -25.23 32.27 24.32
C PRO A 66 -25.71 33.70 24.58
N VAL A 67 -25.21 34.30 25.66
CA VAL A 67 -25.40 35.74 25.89
C VAL A 67 -24.80 36.48 24.68
N PRO A 68 -25.52 37.43 24.06
CA PRO A 68 -24.98 38.19 22.94
C PRO A 68 -23.63 38.83 23.29
N GLY A 69 -22.57 38.46 22.56
CA GLY A 69 -21.19 38.92 22.80
C GLY A 69 -20.30 37.96 23.61
N ALA A 70 -20.83 36.84 24.12
CA ALA A 70 -20.04 35.81 24.78
C ALA A 70 -19.21 34.99 23.79
N THR A 71 -17.93 34.77 24.11
CA THR A 71 -16.99 33.98 23.28
C THR A 71 -16.63 32.62 23.89
N GLY A 72 -16.95 32.40 25.16
CA GLY A 72 -16.79 31.12 25.85
C GLY A 72 -17.57 31.08 27.18
N ILE A 73 -17.83 29.88 27.69
CA ILE A 73 -18.42 29.64 29.02
C ILE A 73 -17.57 28.58 29.74
N GLU A 74 -17.24 28.83 31.00
CA GLU A 74 -16.59 27.87 31.89
C GLU A 74 -17.62 27.20 32.81
N PHE A 75 -17.55 25.86 32.91
CA PHE A 75 -18.39 25.07 33.80
C PHE A 75 -17.56 24.48 34.93
N GLU A 76 -18.08 24.58 36.15
CA GLU A 76 -17.58 23.86 37.31
C GLU A 76 -18.45 22.62 37.56
N TRP A 77 -17.82 21.51 37.95
CA TRP A 77 -18.53 20.26 38.23
C TRP A 77 -18.25 19.78 39.65
N ALA A 78 -19.28 19.27 40.31
CA ALA A 78 -19.20 18.70 41.66
C ALA A 78 -19.99 17.38 41.75
N ASN A 79 -19.49 16.46 42.57
CA ASN A 79 -20.19 15.23 42.93
C ASN A 79 -20.67 15.34 44.38
N GLU A 80 -21.98 15.34 44.59
CA GLU A 80 -22.59 15.26 45.92
C GLU A 80 -23.38 13.95 46.01
N GLY A 81 -22.78 12.94 46.65
CA GLY A 81 -23.40 11.61 46.80
C GLY A 81 -23.57 10.88 45.47
N GLN A 82 -24.81 10.53 45.12
CA GLN A 82 -25.16 9.87 43.84
C GLN A 82 -25.55 10.84 42.72
N ASN A 83 -25.41 12.16 42.93
CA ASN A 83 -25.77 13.16 41.94
C ASN A 83 -24.54 13.88 41.38
N LYS A 84 -24.55 14.15 40.07
CA LYS A 84 -23.54 14.98 39.40
C LYS A 84 -24.16 16.35 39.10
N HIS A 85 -23.50 17.42 39.52
CA HIS A 85 -23.99 18.79 39.35
C HIS A 85 -22.99 19.58 38.51
N TRP A 86 -23.50 20.31 37.51
CA TRP A 86 -22.72 21.27 36.73
C TRP A 86 -23.27 22.68 36.91
N THR A 87 -22.38 23.63 37.19
CA THR A 87 -22.73 25.04 37.43
C THR A 87 -21.89 25.93 36.51
N ILE A 88 -22.54 26.89 35.85
CA ILE A 88 -21.84 27.90 35.05
C ILE A 88 -21.08 28.85 35.97
N ARG A 89 -19.77 28.99 35.76
CA ARG A 89 -18.89 29.81 36.62
C ARG A 89 -18.58 31.17 36.03
N GLU A 90 -18.20 31.23 34.75
CA GLU A 90 -17.80 32.49 34.09
C GLU A 90 -18.09 32.47 32.58
N ILE A 91 -18.24 33.66 31.98
CA ILE A 91 -18.44 33.88 30.55
C ILE A 91 -17.33 34.80 30.03
N GLU A 92 -16.49 34.34 29.10
CA GLU A 92 -15.36 35.10 28.56
C GLU A 92 -15.73 35.93 27.32
N ALA A 93 -15.18 37.15 27.23
CA ALA A 93 -15.21 38.02 26.03
C ALA A 93 -13.79 38.35 25.56
N CYS A 94 -13.43 38.02 24.30
CA CYS A 94 -12.10 38.30 23.74
C CYS A 94 -12.08 39.53 22.83
N THR A 95 -11.20 40.50 23.13
CA THR A 95 -11.03 41.79 22.44
C THR A 95 -10.01 41.80 21.29
N SER A 96 -9.68 40.66 20.66
CA SER A 96 -8.72 40.65 19.55
C SER A 96 -8.95 39.54 18.52
N ALA A 97 -9.65 39.87 17.44
CA ALA A 97 -9.67 39.09 16.19
C ALA A 97 -9.40 40.02 14.99
N PRO A 98 -8.65 39.58 13.95
CA PRO A 98 -8.24 40.45 12.86
C PRO A 98 -9.41 40.81 11.92
N GLU A 99 -9.51 42.10 11.56
CA GLU A 99 -10.48 42.64 10.60
C GLU A 99 -10.29 42.01 9.21
N ALA A 100 -11.09 41.00 8.87
CA ALA A 100 -11.27 40.55 7.50
C ALA A 100 -12.74 40.72 7.09
N GLN A 101 -13.06 41.94 6.68
CA GLN A 101 -14.36 42.36 6.20
C GLN A 101 -14.76 41.55 4.95
N LYS A 102 -15.73 40.64 5.07
CA LYS A 102 -16.42 40.05 3.91
C LYS A 102 -17.74 40.76 3.71
N ASN A 103 -17.79 41.63 2.70
CA ASN A 103 -19.01 42.06 2.05
C ASN A 103 -19.77 40.83 1.51
N GLN A 104 -20.64 40.23 2.33
CA GLN A 104 -21.68 39.34 1.83
C GLN A 104 -22.87 40.21 1.40
N VAL A 105 -22.90 40.58 0.14
CA VAL A 105 -24.14 41.04 -0.49
C VAL A 105 -25.06 39.83 -0.57
N GLY A 106 -26.11 39.80 0.25
CA GLY A 106 -27.17 38.81 0.15
C GLY A 106 -27.89 38.95 -1.20
N ILE A 107 -27.60 38.05 -2.14
CA ILE A 107 -28.30 37.99 -3.42
C ILE A 107 -29.65 37.29 -3.17
N ILE A 108 -30.71 38.08 -3.05
CA ILE A 108 -32.09 37.59 -2.97
C ILE A 108 -32.55 37.12 -4.37
N ALA A 109 -33.19 35.94 -4.38
CA ALA A 109 -33.95 35.31 -5.47
C ALA A 109 -33.21 35.00 -6.79
N GLN A 110 -32.56 33.83 -6.84
CA GLN A 110 -32.13 33.21 -8.11
C GLN A 110 -33.15 32.17 -8.60
N ASN A 111 -33.38 32.15 -9.92
CA ASN A 111 -34.17 31.14 -10.62
C ASN A 111 -33.62 29.72 -10.29
N PRO A 112 -34.46 28.67 -10.14
CA PRO A 112 -34.03 27.30 -9.79
C PRO A 112 -32.80 26.78 -10.57
N LYS A 113 -32.69 27.11 -11.88
CA LYS A 113 -31.53 26.75 -12.72
C LYS A 113 -30.22 27.46 -12.33
N GLN A 114 -30.32 28.69 -11.82
CA GLN A 114 -29.17 29.46 -11.36
C GLN A 114 -28.74 28.98 -9.96
N GLN A 115 -29.68 28.59 -9.10
CA GLN A 115 -29.38 28.03 -7.79
C GLN A 115 -28.67 26.66 -7.89
N SER A 116 -29.10 25.80 -8.82
CA SER A 116 -28.40 24.52 -9.07
C SER A 116 -26.99 24.74 -9.62
N LYS A 117 -26.81 25.71 -10.54
CA LYS A 117 -25.49 26.07 -11.09
C LYS A 117 -24.59 26.72 -10.04
N SER A 118 -25.14 27.54 -9.14
CA SER A 118 -24.40 28.14 -8.02
C SER A 118 -23.93 27.08 -7.03
N LYS A 119 -24.79 26.11 -6.69
CA LYS A 119 -24.40 24.95 -5.86
C LYS A 119 -23.31 24.11 -6.52
N SER A 120 -23.42 23.82 -7.82
CA SER A 120 -22.38 23.04 -8.52
C SER A 120 -21.04 23.80 -8.57
N LEU A 121 -21.06 25.11 -8.85
CA LEU A 121 -19.86 25.94 -8.87
C LEU A 121 -19.24 26.13 -7.48
N MET A 122 -20.05 26.19 -6.41
CA MET A 122 -19.54 26.19 -5.03
C MET A 122 -18.88 24.86 -4.66
N GLN A 123 -19.46 23.72 -5.09
CA GLN A 123 -18.85 22.41 -4.89
C GLN A 123 -17.54 22.29 -5.68
N GLU A 124 -17.52 22.76 -6.93
CA GLU A 124 -16.32 22.77 -7.76
C GLU A 124 -15.24 23.69 -7.18
N LYS A 125 -15.58 24.89 -6.73
CA LYS A 125 -14.67 25.78 -6.01
C LYS A 125 -14.12 25.12 -4.75
N SER A 126 -14.96 24.47 -3.95
CA SER A 126 -14.53 23.75 -2.74
C SER A 126 -13.55 22.61 -3.07
N ASN A 127 -13.84 21.86 -4.13
CA ASN A 127 -12.96 20.79 -4.62
C ASN A 127 -11.61 21.34 -5.12
N ILE A 128 -11.63 22.43 -5.88
CA ILE A 128 -10.41 23.09 -6.39
C ILE A 128 -9.60 23.68 -5.23
N GLU A 129 -10.24 24.35 -4.27
CA GLU A 129 -9.55 24.86 -3.07
C GLU A 129 -8.95 23.73 -2.23
N ALA A 130 -9.63 22.57 -2.14
CA ALA A 130 -9.08 21.39 -1.48
C ALA A 130 -7.84 20.85 -2.21
N GLN A 131 -7.90 20.74 -3.54
CA GLN A 131 -6.75 20.36 -4.37
C GLN A 131 -5.61 21.37 -4.24
N LEU A 132 -5.90 22.67 -4.24
CA LEU A 132 -4.89 23.73 -4.15
C LEU A 132 -4.21 23.72 -2.79
N ARG A 133 -4.96 23.48 -1.70
CA ARG A 133 -4.41 23.24 -0.36
C ARG A 133 -3.51 21.99 -0.32
N GLU A 134 -3.85 20.96 -1.07
CA GLU A 134 -3.04 19.75 -1.19
C GLU A 134 -1.75 19.99 -1.98
N PHE A 135 -1.82 20.73 -3.09
CA PHE A 135 -0.65 21.10 -3.88
C PHE A 135 0.26 22.11 -3.17
N SER A 136 -0.29 22.99 -2.33
CA SER A 136 0.47 23.98 -1.55
C SER A 136 1.15 23.38 -0.31
N LYS A 137 0.82 22.15 0.08
CA LYS A 137 1.60 21.45 1.12
C LYS A 137 2.99 21.21 0.56
N SER A 138 3.98 21.84 1.17
CA SER A 138 5.39 21.51 0.91
C SER A 138 5.55 20.00 1.02
N ARG A 139 5.94 19.36 -0.08
CA ARG A 139 6.24 17.93 -0.08
C ARG A 139 7.56 17.77 0.64
N SER A 140 7.49 17.45 1.93
CA SER A 140 8.66 16.99 2.66
C SER A 140 9.20 15.76 1.95
N VAL A 141 10.37 15.90 1.33
CA VAL A 141 11.12 14.77 0.81
C VAL A 141 12.04 14.27 1.91
N PHE A 142 12.05 12.96 2.13
CA PHE A 142 13.06 12.35 2.98
C PHE A 142 14.39 12.35 2.22
N GLY A 143 15.19 13.39 2.44
CA GLY A 143 16.56 13.50 1.94
C GLY A 143 17.55 13.10 3.03
N GLY A 144 18.63 12.41 2.65
CA GLY A 144 19.74 12.17 3.55
C GLY A 144 20.44 13.49 3.88
N ILE A 145 20.74 13.72 5.16
CA ILE A 145 21.62 14.81 5.58
C ILE A 145 23.05 14.26 5.48
N PHE A 146 23.84 14.81 4.56
CA PHE A 146 25.24 14.40 4.41
C PHE A 146 26.08 15.05 5.51
N GLY A 147 26.66 14.21 6.37
CA GLY A 147 27.58 14.63 7.41
C GLY A 147 29.03 14.61 6.95
N LYS A 148 29.94 15.02 7.85
CA LYS A 148 31.37 14.77 7.68
C LYS A 148 31.62 13.26 7.80
N PRO A 149 32.26 12.60 6.83
CA PRO A 149 32.57 11.17 6.93
C PRO A 149 33.48 10.89 8.13
N GLU A 150 33.23 9.78 8.82
CA GLU A 150 34.12 9.29 9.87
C GLU A 150 35.38 8.62 9.27
N PRO A 151 36.53 8.72 9.96
CA PRO A 151 37.72 7.93 9.67
C PRO A 151 37.43 6.43 9.61
N VAL A 152 37.87 5.77 8.54
CA VAL A 152 37.76 4.30 8.41
C VAL A 152 39.15 3.71 8.54
N HIS A 153 39.31 2.67 9.35
CA HIS A 153 40.59 2.03 9.61
C HIS A 153 40.59 0.56 9.13
N ILE A 154 41.76 0.05 8.78
CA ILE A 154 41.97 -1.40 8.70
C ILE A 154 41.80 -1.96 10.11
N LEU A 155 41.08 -3.08 10.23
CA LEU A 155 40.87 -3.75 11.52
C LEU A 155 41.74 -4.99 11.58
N ASN A 156 42.53 -5.14 12.66
CA ASN A 156 43.33 -6.34 12.85
C ASN A 156 42.40 -7.57 12.97
N ARG A 157 42.46 -8.47 11.99
CA ARG A 157 41.58 -9.66 11.88
C ARG A 157 40.08 -9.34 11.94
N GLY A 158 39.68 -8.11 11.62
CA GLY A 158 38.28 -7.67 11.65
C GLY A 158 37.75 -7.29 13.05
N ASP A 159 38.62 -7.17 14.06
CA ASP A 159 38.22 -6.73 15.40
C ASP A 159 38.02 -5.21 15.44
N ALA A 160 36.79 -4.78 15.76
CA ALA A 160 36.41 -3.37 15.82
C ALA A 160 37.13 -2.59 16.94
N GLU A 161 37.67 -3.28 17.95
CA GLU A 161 38.43 -2.67 19.04
C GLU A 161 39.93 -2.53 18.71
N GLN A 162 40.39 -3.07 17.57
CA GLN A 162 41.79 -3.01 17.13
C GLN A 162 41.94 -2.28 15.78
N PRO A 163 41.67 -0.96 15.72
CA PRO A 163 41.92 -0.17 14.53
C PRO A 163 43.43 -0.02 14.29
N GLU A 164 43.84 -0.25 13.05
CA GLU A 164 45.20 -0.03 12.55
C GLU A 164 45.24 1.26 11.72
N GLU A 165 45.82 1.21 10.53
CA GLU A 165 46.01 2.38 9.66
C GLU A 165 44.68 2.88 9.09
N GLU A 166 44.52 4.21 9.05
CA GLU A 166 43.37 4.84 8.42
C GLU A 166 43.46 4.72 6.89
N VAL A 167 42.40 4.26 6.26
CA VAL A 167 42.34 4.05 4.81
C VAL A 167 41.68 5.22 4.09
N THR A 168 42.12 5.45 2.85
CA THR A 168 41.43 6.38 1.95
C THR A 168 40.23 5.70 1.31
N PRO A 169 39.17 6.45 0.94
CA PRO A 169 38.05 5.89 0.20
C PRO A 169 38.55 5.36 -1.15
N THR A 170 38.42 4.05 -1.34
CA THR A 170 38.86 3.33 -2.54
C THR A 170 37.97 2.12 -2.81
N VAL A 171 38.22 1.43 -3.92
CA VAL A 171 37.61 0.14 -4.26
C VAL A 171 38.64 -0.98 -4.13
N LEU A 172 38.19 -2.23 -4.22
CA LEU A 172 39.11 -3.37 -4.26
C LEU A 172 40.00 -3.25 -5.50
N SER A 173 41.33 -3.21 -5.30
CA SER A 173 42.31 -3.05 -6.37
C SER A 173 42.19 -4.09 -7.50
N ALA A 174 41.71 -5.29 -7.17
CA ALA A 174 41.41 -6.34 -8.15
C ALA A 174 40.25 -5.99 -9.12
N LEU A 175 39.43 -5.00 -8.79
CA LEU A 175 38.25 -4.59 -9.54
C LEU A 175 38.40 -3.19 -10.18
N GLY A 176 39.52 -2.51 -9.95
CA GLY A 176 39.86 -1.25 -10.58
C GLY A 176 40.52 -0.24 -9.64
N ASP A 177 40.73 0.96 -10.17
CA ASP A 177 41.42 2.05 -9.50
C ASP A 177 40.44 3.21 -9.28
N LEU A 178 39.96 3.37 -8.04
CA LEU A 178 39.22 4.55 -7.61
C LEU A 178 39.89 5.05 -6.33
N SER A 179 40.42 6.27 -6.33
CA SER A 179 40.99 6.86 -5.13
C SER A 179 40.46 8.27 -4.95
N LEU A 180 40.06 8.59 -3.73
CA LEU A 180 39.64 9.93 -3.32
C LEU A 180 40.52 10.45 -2.20
N ALA A 181 40.54 11.77 -2.04
CA ALA A 181 41.15 12.39 -0.88
C ALA A 181 40.52 11.87 0.42
N LYS A 182 41.35 11.74 1.45
CA LYS A 182 40.96 11.21 2.76
C LYS A 182 39.83 12.02 3.41
N ASP A 183 39.78 13.32 3.16
CA ASP A 183 38.81 14.27 3.67
C ASP A 183 37.69 14.61 2.67
N ALA A 184 37.61 13.89 1.53
CA ALA A 184 36.57 14.11 0.53
C ALA A 184 35.16 14.03 1.17
N PRO A 185 34.26 15.01 0.90
CA PRO A 185 32.90 15.03 1.43
C PRO A 185 32.10 13.76 1.11
N ASP A 186 31.14 13.39 1.95
CA ASP A 186 30.31 12.19 1.76
C ASP A 186 29.55 12.20 0.41
N SER A 187 29.12 13.38 -0.03
CA SER A 187 28.47 13.58 -1.33
C SER A 187 29.39 13.18 -2.49
N GLU A 188 30.66 13.59 -2.45
CA GLU A 188 31.65 13.24 -3.48
C GLU A 188 31.98 11.75 -3.45
N ARG A 189 32.15 11.16 -2.27
CA ARG A 189 32.38 9.72 -2.10
C ARG A 189 31.26 8.89 -2.73
N ARG A 190 30.00 9.25 -2.49
CA ARG A 190 28.83 8.55 -3.05
C ARG A 190 28.74 8.70 -4.56
N VAL A 191 29.00 9.90 -5.09
CA VAL A 191 28.99 10.14 -6.54
C VAL A 191 30.10 9.35 -7.23
N ALA A 192 31.31 9.34 -6.65
CA ALA A 192 32.44 8.58 -7.16
C ALA A 192 32.17 7.07 -7.16
N LEU A 193 31.63 6.54 -6.06
CA LEU A 193 31.22 5.13 -5.98
C LEU A 193 30.14 4.80 -7.01
N ALA A 194 29.11 5.65 -7.15
CA ALA A 194 28.04 5.44 -8.13
C ALA A 194 28.57 5.42 -9.57
N LYS A 195 29.49 6.33 -9.91
CA LYS A 195 30.16 6.36 -11.22
C LYS A 195 30.98 5.10 -11.46
N TRP A 196 31.74 4.65 -10.45
CA TRP A 196 32.54 3.42 -10.56
C TRP A 196 31.68 2.16 -10.69
N ILE A 197 30.55 2.08 -9.96
CA ILE A 197 29.60 0.96 -10.11
C ILE A 197 29.06 0.92 -11.54
N ALA A 198 28.66 2.07 -12.10
CA ALA A 198 28.10 2.16 -13.44
C ALA A 198 29.15 2.30 -14.57
N ASP A 199 30.44 2.17 -14.26
CA ASP A 199 31.52 2.29 -15.24
C ASP A 199 31.52 1.07 -16.18
N GLU A 200 31.72 1.30 -17.47
CA GLU A 200 31.83 0.24 -18.48
C GLU A 200 33.04 -0.69 -18.26
N LYS A 201 34.07 -0.19 -17.58
CA LYS A 201 35.25 -0.97 -17.19
C LYS A 201 34.99 -1.87 -15.99
N ASN A 202 33.89 -1.67 -15.27
CA ASN A 202 33.52 -2.55 -14.17
C ASN A 202 32.94 -3.87 -14.73
N PRO A 203 33.63 -5.01 -14.56
CA PRO A 203 33.21 -6.25 -15.20
C PRO A 203 31.99 -6.89 -14.55
N LEU A 204 31.63 -6.47 -13.33
CA LEU A 204 30.59 -7.15 -12.53
C LEU A 204 29.21 -6.55 -12.70
N THR A 205 29.09 -5.22 -12.76
CA THR A 205 27.78 -4.55 -12.71
C THR A 205 26.87 -5.00 -13.84
N ALA A 206 27.37 -5.00 -15.08
CA ALA A 206 26.59 -5.43 -16.23
C ALA A 206 26.24 -6.93 -16.12
N ARG A 207 27.20 -7.80 -15.79
CA ARG A 207 26.97 -9.25 -15.63
C ARG A 207 25.90 -9.56 -14.59
N VAL A 208 25.99 -8.91 -13.44
CA VAL A 208 25.03 -9.09 -12.33
C VAL A 208 23.64 -8.56 -12.74
N ALA A 209 23.57 -7.39 -13.37
CA ALA A 209 22.30 -6.81 -13.82
C ALA A 209 21.61 -7.66 -14.89
N VAL A 210 22.35 -8.08 -15.93
CA VAL A 210 21.87 -8.98 -16.97
C VAL A 210 21.41 -10.30 -16.38
N ASN A 211 22.16 -10.88 -15.45
CA ASN A 211 21.78 -12.14 -14.81
C ASN A 211 20.45 -12.04 -14.05
N ARG A 212 20.21 -10.92 -13.35
CA ARG A 212 18.94 -10.67 -12.66
C ARG A 212 17.78 -10.47 -13.63
N ILE A 213 18.01 -9.76 -14.73
CA ILE A 213 17.00 -9.59 -15.79
C ILE A 213 16.66 -10.94 -16.44
N TRP A 214 17.68 -11.76 -16.71
CA TRP A 214 17.52 -13.12 -17.22
C TRP A 214 16.73 -14.00 -16.24
N GLN A 215 17.11 -13.99 -14.96
CA GLN A 215 16.41 -14.70 -13.90
C GLN A 215 14.94 -14.28 -13.80
N GLY A 216 14.64 -12.99 -14.01
CA GLY A 216 13.26 -12.51 -14.04
C GLY A 216 12.40 -13.13 -15.14
N HIS A 217 13.00 -13.56 -16.25
CA HIS A 217 12.31 -14.22 -17.37
C HIS A 217 12.25 -15.74 -17.22
N PHE A 218 13.37 -16.38 -16.90
CA PHE A 218 13.53 -17.83 -16.89
C PHE A 218 13.47 -18.46 -15.48
N GLY A 219 13.23 -17.67 -14.44
CA GLY A 219 13.21 -18.10 -13.03
C GLY A 219 14.59 -18.30 -12.41
N ILE A 220 15.57 -18.75 -13.21
CA ILE A 220 16.96 -18.98 -12.79
C ILE A 220 17.91 -18.16 -13.68
N GLY A 221 18.90 -17.51 -13.07
CA GLY A 221 19.92 -16.74 -13.78
C GLY A 221 20.87 -17.62 -14.61
N ILE A 222 21.60 -17.02 -15.55
CA ILE A 222 22.75 -17.67 -16.20
C ILE A 222 23.81 -18.04 -15.17
N VAL A 223 23.94 -17.29 -14.08
CA VAL A 223 24.59 -17.68 -12.82
C VAL A 223 23.49 -17.92 -11.80
N GLU A 224 23.43 -19.12 -11.23
CA GLU A 224 22.36 -19.51 -10.31
C GLU A 224 22.38 -18.68 -9.01
N THR A 225 23.59 -18.43 -8.50
CA THR A 225 23.83 -17.64 -7.28
C THR A 225 23.81 -16.15 -7.62
N ALA A 226 22.63 -15.56 -7.76
CA ALA A 226 22.49 -14.17 -8.24
C ALA A 226 23.18 -13.09 -7.36
N ASN A 227 23.55 -13.41 -6.12
CA ASN A 227 24.31 -12.53 -5.22
C ASN A 227 25.81 -12.89 -5.11
N ASP A 228 26.25 -14.00 -5.69
CA ASP A 228 27.64 -14.45 -5.59
C ASP A 228 28.16 -14.88 -6.97
N PHE A 229 29.02 -14.04 -7.54
CA PHE A 229 29.72 -14.27 -8.80
C PHE A 229 31.20 -14.65 -8.57
N GLY A 230 31.59 -14.83 -7.30
CA GLY A 230 32.93 -15.23 -6.90
C GLY A 230 33.12 -16.75 -6.95
N LYS A 231 34.24 -17.22 -6.37
CA LYS A 231 34.60 -18.65 -6.34
C LYS A 231 33.65 -19.52 -5.53
N ILE A 232 32.88 -18.92 -4.61
CA ILE A 232 31.90 -19.61 -3.76
C ILE A 232 30.54 -19.69 -4.49
N GLY A 233 30.33 -18.84 -5.49
CA GLY A 233 29.16 -18.87 -6.37
C GLY A 233 29.20 -19.99 -7.40
N ALA A 234 28.06 -20.20 -8.06
CA ALA A 234 27.93 -21.13 -9.17
C ALA A 234 28.60 -20.58 -10.44
N ALA A 235 29.18 -21.47 -11.24
CA ALA A 235 29.65 -21.10 -12.57
C ALA A 235 28.46 -20.73 -13.50
N PRO A 236 28.66 -19.82 -14.46
CA PRO A 236 27.65 -19.54 -15.47
C PRO A 236 27.38 -20.78 -16.33
N SER A 237 26.11 -21.10 -16.58
CA SER A 237 25.75 -22.17 -17.52
C SER A 237 26.16 -21.86 -18.95
N HIS A 238 26.09 -20.58 -19.32
CA HIS A 238 26.41 -20.08 -20.66
C HIS A 238 27.30 -18.83 -20.53
N PRO A 239 28.62 -19.00 -20.26
CA PRO A 239 29.53 -17.87 -20.01
C PRO A 239 29.59 -16.89 -21.19
N GLU A 240 29.69 -17.39 -22.41
CA GLU A 240 29.76 -16.56 -23.62
C GLU A 240 28.47 -15.74 -23.82
N LEU A 241 27.31 -16.32 -23.53
CA LEU A 241 26.02 -15.63 -23.59
C LEU A 241 25.94 -14.51 -22.54
N LEU A 242 26.37 -14.78 -21.31
CA LEU A 242 26.40 -13.78 -20.25
C LEU A 242 27.31 -12.61 -20.65
N ASP A 243 28.48 -12.89 -21.19
CA ASP A 243 29.45 -11.87 -21.60
C ASP A 243 28.91 -11.05 -22.77
N TRP A 244 28.30 -11.70 -23.76
CA TRP A 244 27.67 -11.04 -24.90
C TRP A 244 26.51 -10.13 -24.48
N LEU A 245 25.58 -10.63 -23.65
CA LEU A 245 24.45 -9.83 -23.17
C LEU A 245 24.92 -8.66 -22.29
N SER A 246 25.97 -8.85 -21.49
CA SER A 246 26.54 -7.80 -20.65
C SER A 246 27.16 -6.68 -21.50
N ALA A 247 27.91 -7.04 -22.53
CA ALA A 247 28.46 -6.07 -23.48
C ALA A 247 27.35 -5.33 -24.25
N GLU A 248 26.28 -6.03 -24.64
CA GLU A 248 25.14 -5.42 -25.30
C GLU A 248 24.35 -4.47 -24.37
N PHE A 249 24.24 -4.82 -23.09
CA PHE A 249 23.60 -3.98 -22.10
C PHE A 249 24.34 -2.64 -21.92
N ILE A 250 25.67 -2.67 -21.89
CA ILE A 250 26.50 -1.46 -21.87
C ILE A 250 26.34 -0.67 -23.18
N ARG A 251 26.52 -1.32 -24.35
CA ARG A 251 26.42 -0.71 -25.69
C ARG A 251 25.09 -0.02 -25.95
N SER A 252 23.99 -0.57 -25.43
CA SER A 252 22.64 0.00 -25.57
C SER A 252 22.35 1.12 -24.57
N GLY A 253 23.37 1.61 -23.85
CA GLY A 253 23.24 2.69 -22.87
C GLY A 253 22.51 2.25 -21.61
N TRP A 254 22.74 1.01 -21.15
CA TRP A 254 22.12 0.41 -19.97
C TRP A 254 20.58 0.32 -20.06
N SER A 255 20.06 0.19 -21.28
CA SER A 255 18.62 0.14 -21.54
C SER A 255 18.02 -1.21 -21.15
N VAL A 256 17.37 -1.25 -19.98
CA VAL A 256 16.65 -2.46 -19.50
C VAL A 256 15.55 -2.86 -20.48
N LYS A 257 14.88 -1.89 -21.10
CA LYS A 257 13.84 -2.14 -22.13
C LYS A 257 14.41 -2.83 -23.36
N HIS A 258 15.59 -2.41 -23.81
CA HIS A 258 16.28 -3.04 -24.94
C HIS A 258 16.61 -4.50 -24.62
N LEU A 259 17.21 -4.75 -23.45
CA LEU A 259 17.57 -6.10 -23.04
C LEU A 259 16.35 -7.01 -22.87
N HIS A 260 15.27 -6.52 -22.28
CA HIS A 260 14.01 -7.27 -22.23
C HIS A 260 13.49 -7.62 -23.63
N ARG A 261 13.47 -6.64 -24.56
CA ARG A 261 13.04 -6.88 -25.94
C ARG A 261 13.88 -7.96 -26.62
N LEU A 262 15.20 -7.90 -26.44
CA LEU A 262 16.13 -8.88 -27.00
C LEU A 262 15.84 -10.30 -26.48
N ILE A 263 15.63 -10.43 -25.17
CA ILE A 263 15.32 -11.72 -24.54
C ILE A 263 13.96 -12.26 -25.03
N VAL A 264 12.88 -11.48 -24.95
CA VAL A 264 11.53 -11.96 -25.28
C VAL A 264 11.33 -12.26 -26.76
N LEU A 265 12.17 -11.70 -27.64
CA LEU A 265 12.17 -12.00 -29.07
C LEU A 265 13.14 -13.12 -29.47
N SER A 266 13.96 -13.63 -28.54
CA SER A 266 14.87 -14.74 -28.80
C SER A 266 14.11 -16.03 -29.10
N ASP A 267 14.75 -16.96 -29.81
CA ASP A 267 14.18 -18.30 -30.01
C ASP A 267 14.13 -19.07 -28.67
N THR A 268 15.10 -18.83 -27.78
CA THR A 268 15.14 -19.43 -26.43
C THR A 268 13.91 -19.07 -25.59
N TYR A 269 13.48 -17.81 -25.59
CA TYR A 269 12.28 -17.40 -24.85
C TYR A 269 10.98 -17.91 -25.49
N ARG A 270 10.96 -18.11 -26.81
CA ARG A 270 9.78 -18.58 -27.56
C ARG A 270 9.70 -20.10 -27.68
N GLN A 271 10.57 -20.84 -27.01
CA GLN A 271 10.50 -22.30 -26.99
C GLN A 271 9.21 -22.79 -26.34
N SER A 272 8.78 -23.99 -26.73
CA SER A 272 7.69 -24.69 -26.05
C SER A 272 8.12 -25.16 -24.66
N GLU A 273 7.18 -25.29 -23.73
CA GLU A 273 7.38 -25.93 -22.43
C GLU A 273 7.31 -27.47 -22.48
N GLN A 274 7.03 -28.05 -23.65
CA GLN A 274 6.81 -29.49 -23.85
C GLN A 274 8.00 -30.32 -23.35
N ILE A 275 7.69 -31.39 -22.61
CA ILE A 275 8.70 -32.28 -22.06
C ILE A 275 9.17 -33.27 -23.14
N VAL A 276 10.47 -33.24 -23.42
CA VAL A 276 11.15 -34.18 -24.30
C VAL A 276 11.94 -35.17 -23.44
N THR A 277 11.54 -36.45 -23.45
CA THR A 277 12.04 -37.48 -22.51
C THR A 277 13.56 -37.60 -22.49
N HIS A 278 14.21 -37.60 -23.66
CA HIS A 278 15.66 -37.74 -23.74
C HIS A 278 16.42 -36.48 -23.26
N ALA A 279 15.83 -35.28 -23.43
CA ALA A 279 16.41 -34.03 -22.96
C ALA A 279 16.28 -33.91 -21.44
N ARG A 280 15.08 -34.23 -20.89
CA ARG A 280 14.83 -34.30 -19.45
C ARG A 280 15.77 -35.27 -18.72
N ALA A 281 16.12 -36.39 -19.36
CA ALA A 281 17.07 -37.36 -18.79
C ALA A 281 18.50 -36.80 -18.66
N LYS A 282 18.88 -35.81 -19.51
CA LYS A 282 20.19 -35.15 -19.47
C LYS A 282 20.20 -33.91 -18.57
N ASP A 283 19.10 -33.17 -18.55
CA ASP A 283 18.97 -31.91 -17.85
C ASP A 283 17.53 -31.75 -17.33
N ALA A 284 17.29 -32.29 -16.15
CA ALA A 284 15.98 -32.24 -15.50
C ALA A 284 15.61 -30.82 -15.03
N GLU A 285 16.61 -30.01 -14.69
CA GLU A 285 16.46 -28.64 -14.17
C GLU A 285 16.32 -27.58 -15.28
N VAL A 286 16.31 -28.02 -16.56
CA VAL A 286 16.19 -27.13 -17.73
C VAL A 286 17.31 -26.07 -17.76
N ARG A 287 18.48 -26.40 -17.22
CA ARG A 287 19.63 -25.50 -17.12
C ARG A 287 20.21 -25.11 -18.48
N LEU A 288 20.11 -26.02 -19.44
CA LEU A 288 20.53 -25.86 -20.83
C LEU A 288 19.41 -25.29 -21.72
N LEU A 289 18.24 -24.98 -21.15
CA LEU A 289 17.16 -24.27 -21.83
C LEU A 289 16.72 -24.98 -23.13
N TRP A 290 16.56 -26.30 -23.05
CA TRP A 290 16.03 -27.14 -24.12
C TRP A 290 14.51 -27.07 -24.27
N ARG A 291 13.85 -26.40 -23.31
CA ARG A 291 12.45 -25.98 -23.32
C ARG A 291 12.31 -24.70 -22.50
N PHE A 292 11.14 -24.06 -22.54
CA PHE A 292 10.85 -22.99 -21.58
C PHE A 292 10.69 -23.57 -20.15
N PRO A 293 11.33 -22.97 -19.12
CA PRO A 293 11.21 -23.41 -17.75
C PRO A 293 9.92 -22.87 -17.11
N SER A 294 8.91 -23.74 -17.01
CA SER A 294 7.69 -23.41 -16.28
C SER A 294 7.99 -23.08 -14.81
N ARG A 295 7.33 -22.05 -14.28
CA ARG A 295 7.52 -21.57 -12.91
C ARG A 295 6.22 -21.06 -12.31
N ARG A 296 6.08 -21.17 -10.99
CA ARG A 296 4.93 -20.58 -10.31
C ARG A 296 5.04 -19.06 -10.28
N LEU A 297 3.90 -18.37 -10.33
CA LEU A 297 3.79 -16.95 -10.03
C LEU A 297 4.21 -16.67 -8.58
N GLU A 298 4.82 -15.51 -8.39
CA GLU A 298 5.12 -14.97 -7.06
C GLU A 298 3.84 -14.47 -6.38
N ALA A 299 3.88 -14.35 -5.05
CA ALA A 299 2.76 -13.87 -4.21
C ALA A 299 2.03 -12.63 -4.79
N GLU A 300 2.79 -11.61 -5.17
CA GLU A 300 2.29 -10.37 -5.76
C GLU A 300 1.64 -10.61 -7.13
N GLY A 301 2.23 -11.49 -7.94
CA GLY A 301 1.74 -11.87 -9.25
C GLY A 301 0.41 -12.62 -9.18
N ILE A 302 0.27 -13.56 -8.23
CA ILE A 302 -0.99 -14.28 -7.99
C ILE A 302 -2.10 -13.30 -7.64
N ARG A 303 -1.85 -12.42 -6.65
CA ARG A 303 -2.83 -11.42 -6.23
C ARG A 303 -3.23 -10.49 -7.37
N ASP A 304 -2.25 -9.93 -8.08
CA ASP A 304 -2.48 -8.98 -9.16
C ASP A 304 -3.19 -9.65 -10.35
N ALA A 305 -2.91 -10.93 -10.63
CA ALA A 305 -3.61 -11.71 -11.64
C ALA A 305 -5.09 -11.92 -11.28
N MET A 306 -5.40 -12.28 -10.03
CA MET A 306 -6.79 -12.42 -9.57
C MET A 306 -7.59 -11.13 -9.75
N LEU A 307 -7.01 -9.99 -9.35
CA LEU A 307 -7.61 -8.66 -9.55
C LEU A 307 -7.78 -8.31 -11.04
N ALA A 308 -6.82 -8.69 -11.88
CA ALA A 308 -6.86 -8.38 -13.31
C ALA A 308 -8.00 -9.15 -14.01
N VAL A 309 -8.15 -10.44 -13.72
CA VAL A 309 -9.18 -11.27 -14.36
C VAL A 309 -10.56 -11.06 -13.74
N SER A 310 -10.65 -10.68 -12.45
CA SER A 310 -11.90 -10.25 -11.82
C SER A 310 -12.37 -8.87 -12.29
N GLY A 311 -11.47 -8.08 -12.92
CA GLY A 311 -11.77 -6.72 -13.39
C GLY A 311 -11.68 -5.65 -12.30
N ARG A 312 -11.10 -5.96 -11.15
CA ARG A 312 -10.98 -5.05 -10.00
C ARG A 312 -9.61 -4.40 -9.86
N LEU A 313 -8.64 -4.76 -10.68
CA LEU A 313 -7.28 -4.22 -10.61
C LEU A 313 -7.25 -2.70 -10.81
N ASN A 314 -6.81 -1.99 -9.77
CA ASN A 314 -6.58 -0.55 -9.82
C ASN A 314 -5.16 -0.26 -10.36
N LEU A 315 -5.07 0.31 -11.55
CA LEU A 315 -3.81 0.62 -12.25
C LEU A 315 -3.17 1.96 -11.84
N LYS A 316 -3.68 2.64 -10.80
CA LYS A 316 -3.11 3.90 -10.29
C LYS A 316 -1.63 3.76 -9.95
N THR A 317 -0.81 4.57 -10.60
CA THR A 317 0.65 4.60 -10.43
C THR A 317 1.10 5.72 -9.51
N GLY A 318 2.21 5.50 -8.79
CA GLY A 318 2.79 6.48 -7.87
C GLY A 318 1.92 6.80 -6.64
N GLY A 319 2.27 7.85 -5.92
CA GLY A 319 1.57 8.27 -4.69
C GLY A 319 1.76 7.30 -3.50
N PRO A 320 1.11 7.56 -2.37
CA PRO A 320 1.13 6.68 -1.20
C PRO A 320 0.65 5.26 -1.55
N GLY A 321 1.22 4.26 -0.87
CA GLY A 321 0.78 2.87 -0.99
C GLY A 321 -0.55 2.59 -0.28
N PHE A 322 -0.89 1.31 -0.15
CA PHE A 322 -2.01 0.84 0.68
C PHE A 322 -1.51 -0.06 1.81
N ASP A 323 -2.22 -0.12 2.92
CA ASP A 323 -1.85 -0.96 4.07
C ASP A 323 -2.53 -2.34 3.97
N LEU A 324 -1.82 -3.39 4.42
CA LEU A 324 -2.34 -4.77 4.55
C LEU A 324 -2.87 -5.06 5.96
N PHE A 325 -2.64 -4.14 6.91
CA PHE A 325 -2.97 -4.27 8.32
C PHE A 325 -3.63 -2.98 8.82
N PHE A 326 -4.52 -3.08 9.79
CA PHE A 326 -5.23 -1.90 10.34
C PHE A 326 -4.32 -1.02 11.22
N SER A 327 -3.32 -1.61 11.87
CA SER A 327 -2.35 -0.90 12.71
C SER A 327 -0.93 -1.25 12.31
N ARG A 328 0.00 -0.35 12.64
CA ARG A 328 1.45 -0.51 12.42
C ARG A 328 2.17 -0.98 13.69
N GLY A 329 1.50 -1.82 14.49
CA GLY A 329 2.02 -2.40 15.74
C GLY A 329 1.29 -1.89 16.99
N GLY A 330 1.87 -2.17 18.16
CA GLY A 330 1.31 -1.89 19.49
C GLY A 330 0.84 -3.15 20.22
N LEU A 331 0.11 -2.98 21.32
CA LEU A 331 -0.39 -4.10 22.14
C LEU A 331 -1.32 -5.05 21.36
N ASN A 332 -1.98 -4.55 20.31
CA ASN A 332 -2.90 -5.31 19.46
C ASN A 332 -2.20 -6.00 18.27
N GLY A 333 -0.88 -5.87 18.14
CA GLY A 333 -0.12 -6.45 17.02
C GLY A 333 -0.47 -5.85 15.65
N PHE A 334 -0.55 -6.72 14.64
CA PHE A 334 -0.81 -6.39 13.23
C PHE A 334 -2.07 -7.10 12.72
N PRO A 335 -3.28 -6.65 13.11
CA PRO A 335 -4.52 -7.24 12.64
C PRO A 335 -4.68 -7.04 11.12
N PRO A 336 -4.91 -8.12 10.35
CA PRO A 336 -4.94 -8.05 8.89
C PRO A 336 -6.22 -7.43 8.36
N ILE A 337 -6.12 -6.72 7.24
CA ILE A 337 -7.26 -6.27 6.44
C ILE A 337 -7.70 -7.43 5.55
N LEU A 338 -8.95 -7.87 5.70
CA LEU A 338 -9.49 -9.01 4.93
C LEU A 338 -10.31 -8.58 3.70
N LYS A 339 -10.85 -7.36 3.72
CA LYS A 339 -11.67 -6.81 2.63
C LYS A 339 -11.03 -5.54 2.09
N PHE A 340 -10.72 -5.56 0.80
CA PHE A 340 -10.04 -4.47 0.12
C PHE A 340 -10.98 -3.70 -0.82
N GLN A 341 -10.86 -2.37 -0.81
CA GLN A 341 -11.60 -1.46 -1.68
C GLN A 341 -10.70 -0.30 -2.12
N GLY A 342 -11.05 0.38 -3.23
CA GLY A 342 -10.34 1.56 -3.70
C GLY A 342 -8.84 1.34 -3.93
N ASP A 343 -7.99 2.06 -3.19
CA ASP A 343 -6.53 1.92 -3.28
C ASP A 343 -6.02 0.56 -2.75
N GLY A 344 -6.80 -0.15 -1.94
CA GLY A 344 -6.52 -1.51 -1.51
C GLY A 344 -6.54 -2.55 -2.64
N LEU A 345 -7.03 -2.19 -3.83
CA LEU A 345 -7.08 -3.06 -5.03
C LEU A 345 -5.99 -2.73 -6.04
N ARG A 346 -4.99 -1.95 -5.63
CA ARG A 346 -3.82 -1.65 -6.47
C ARG A 346 -2.89 -2.85 -6.55
N ARG A 347 -1.98 -2.81 -7.52
CA ARG A 347 -0.88 -3.77 -7.63
C ARG A 347 -0.15 -3.93 -6.30
N MET A 348 0.16 -5.16 -5.89
CA MET A 348 0.73 -5.46 -4.58
C MET A 348 2.13 -4.83 -4.38
N ILE A 349 2.79 -4.40 -5.45
CA ILE A 349 4.02 -3.58 -5.38
C ILE A 349 3.85 -2.26 -4.61
N TYR A 350 2.61 -1.76 -4.48
CA TYR A 350 2.27 -0.57 -3.70
C TYR A 350 1.84 -0.91 -2.27
N ALA A 351 1.83 -2.18 -1.87
CA ALA A 351 1.48 -2.58 -0.52
C ALA A 351 2.59 -2.17 0.46
N HIS A 352 2.18 -1.62 1.60
CA HIS A 352 3.09 -1.40 2.71
C HIS A 352 3.47 -2.76 3.33
N LYS A 353 4.76 -3.09 3.31
CA LYS A 353 5.31 -4.26 3.99
C LYS A 353 5.88 -3.91 5.36
N ILE A 354 5.42 -4.62 6.38
CA ILE A 354 5.95 -4.56 7.74
C ILE A 354 7.04 -5.63 7.85
N ARG A 355 8.23 -5.26 8.35
CA ARG A 355 9.33 -6.21 8.51
C ARG A 355 8.94 -7.31 9.49
N MET A 356 9.35 -8.55 9.20
CA MET A 356 9.04 -9.74 10.01
C MET A 356 7.54 -10.10 10.12
N GLU A 357 6.63 -9.40 9.42
CA GLU A 357 5.19 -9.69 9.46
C GLU A 357 4.70 -10.19 8.09
N PRO A 358 4.20 -11.43 7.99
CA PRO A 358 3.67 -11.97 6.75
C PRO A 358 2.28 -11.41 6.43
N ASP A 359 1.99 -11.27 5.13
CA ASP A 359 0.62 -11.01 4.67
C ASP A 359 -0.29 -12.22 4.95
N SER A 360 -1.56 -11.97 5.28
CA SER A 360 -2.50 -13.02 5.73
C SER A 360 -2.81 -14.07 4.65
N VAL A 361 -2.81 -13.69 3.37
CA VAL A 361 -3.17 -14.60 2.26
C VAL A 361 -1.92 -14.99 1.47
N PHE A 362 -1.23 -14.00 0.94
CA PHE A 362 -0.12 -14.15 0.02
C PHE A 362 1.22 -14.34 0.74
N GLY A 363 1.28 -14.12 2.06
CA GLY A 363 2.47 -14.42 2.87
C GLY A 363 2.86 -15.90 2.83
N ALA A 364 1.89 -16.80 2.69
CA ALA A 364 2.15 -18.25 2.55
C ALA A 364 2.84 -18.63 1.23
N PHE A 365 2.87 -17.74 0.22
CA PHE A 365 3.36 -18.02 -1.13
C PHE A 365 4.83 -17.63 -1.32
N ASP A 366 5.66 -17.97 -0.33
CA ASP A 366 7.10 -17.71 -0.33
C ASP A 366 7.44 -16.21 -0.53
N CYS A 367 6.58 -15.32 -0.01
CA CYS A 367 6.82 -13.89 -0.01
C CYS A 367 8.09 -13.59 0.81
N PRO A 368 9.04 -12.80 0.29
CA PRO A 368 10.28 -12.50 1.01
C PRO A 368 9.99 -11.68 2.26
N ASP A 369 10.75 -11.95 3.33
CA ASP A 369 10.76 -11.12 4.52
C ASP A 369 11.40 -9.76 4.19
N ALA A 370 10.68 -8.67 4.44
CA ALA A 370 11.17 -7.31 4.20
C ALA A 370 12.35 -6.89 5.11
N GLY A 371 12.72 -7.73 6.08
CA GLY A 371 13.92 -7.60 6.92
C GLY A 371 15.18 -8.25 6.34
N GLN A 372 15.07 -9.08 5.29
CA GLN A 372 16.21 -9.81 4.72
C GLN A 372 16.36 -9.58 3.22
N SER A 373 17.61 -9.59 2.74
CA SER A 373 17.89 -9.58 1.31
C SER A 373 17.62 -10.95 0.71
N VAL A 374 16.79 -11.01 -0.33
CA VAL A 374 16.48 -12.25 -1.07
C VAL A 374 16.95 -12.12 -2.51
N SER A 375 17.94 -12.94 -2.89
CA SER A 375 18.52 -12.96 -4.24
C SER A 375 17.65 -13.72 -5.26
N ARG A 376 17.06 -14.83 -4.80
CA ARG A 376 16.14 -15.68 -5.54
C ARG A 376 15.05 -16.12 -4.58
N ARG A 377 13.80 -15.89 -4.96
CA ARG A 377 12.65 -16.36 -4.17
C ARG A 377 12.54 -17.87 -4.28
N ARG A 378 12.21 -18.52 -3.16
CA ARG A 378 11.91 -19.95 -3.16
C ARG A 378 10.52 -20.15 -3.74
N GLN A 379 10.28 -21.32 -4.33
CA GLN A 379 8.97 -21.74 -4.78
C GLN A 379 8.66 -23.06 -4.10
N SER A 380 7.85 -22.99 -3.05
CA SER A 380 7.35 -24.17 -2.35
C SER A 380 5.97 -24.51 -2.91
N THR A 381 5.62 -25.79 -2.94
CA THR A 381 4.26 -26.26 -3.24
C THR A 381 3.76 -27.03 -2.03
N THR A 382 2.91 -26.40 -1.22
CA THR A 382 2.39 -27.00 0.02
C THR A 382 0.87 -27.07 0.00
N PRO A 383 0.26 -28.08 0.65
CA PRO A 383 -1.19 -28.14 0.81
C PRO A 383 -1.77 -26.89 1.50
N ILE A 384 -1.00 -26.26 2.41
CA ILE A 384 -1.42 -25.05 3.11
C ILE A 384 -1.59 -23.88 2.13
N GLN A 385 -0.72 -23.73 1.14
CA GLN A 385 -0.87 -22.69 0.11
C GLN A 385 -2.16 -22.88 -0.69
N ALA A 386 -2.43 -24.11 -1.14
CA ALA A 386 -3.66 -24.42 -1.88
C ALA A 386 -4.92 -24.20 -1.03
N LEU A 387 -4.89 -24.61 0.25
CA LEU A 387 -6.01 -24.38 1.18
C LEU A 387 -6.20 -22.90 1.50
N ASN A 388 -5.12 -22.13 1.63
CA ASN A 388 -5.19 -20.69 1.89
C ASN A 388 -5.75 -19.96 0.67
N LEU A 389 -5.27 -20.29 -0.54
CA LEU A 389 -5.83 -19.70 -1.75
C LEU A 389 -7.29 -20.06 -1.90
N PHE A 390 -7.67 -21.31 -1.64
CA PHE A 390 -9.06 -21.70 -1.77
C PHE A 390 -9.95 -20.99 -0.76
N ASN A 391 -9.54 -20.85 0.51
CA ASN A 391 -10.44 -20.43 1.60
C ASN A 391 -10.31 -18.97 2.05
N SER A 392 -9.35 -18.21 1.54
CA SER A 392 -9.18 -16.82 1.96
C SER A 392 -10.37 -15.94 1.56
N GLN A 393 -10.67 -14.94 2.41
CA GLN A 393 -11.71 -13.96 2.10
C GLN A 393 -11.41 -13.21 0.79
N PHE A 394 -10.14 -12.91 0.52
CA PHE A 394 -9.72 -12.28 -0.71
C PHE A 394 -10.11 -13.10 -1.94
N THR A 395 -9.83 -14.41 -1.94
CA THR A 395 -10.20 -15.27 -3.08
C THR A 395 -11.71 -15.35 -3.25
N ILE A 396 -12.47 -15.42 -2.16
CA ILE A 396 -13.93 -15.44 -2.22
C ILE A 396 -14.45 -14.15 -2.87
N ASP A 397 -13.99 -12.98 -2.40
CA ASP A 397 -14.38 -11.67 -2.93
C ASP A 397 -13.99 -11.52 -4.42
N GLU A 398 -12.81 -12.00 -4.83
CA GLU A 398 -12.39 -11.96 -6.23
C GLU A 398 -13.14 -12.97 -7.11
N SER A 399 -13.57 -14.11 -6.56
CA SER A 399 -14.37 -15.12 -7.28
C SER A 399 -15.76 -14.61 -7.57
N GLU A 400 -16.38 -13.93 -6.61
CA GLU A 400 -17.67 -13.24 -6.78
C GLU A 400 -17.56 -12.12 -7.83
N ALA A 401 -16.48 -11.34 -7.77
CA ALA A 401 -16.24 -10.27 -8.75
C ALA A 401 -16.01 -10.82 -10.16
N MET A 402 -15.22 -11.89 -10.30
CA MET A 402 -15.00 -12.55 -11.59
C MET A 402 -16.30 -13.14 -12.14
N ALA A 403 -17.11 -13.82 -11.31
CA ALA A 403 -18.39 -14.37 -11.72
C ALA A 403 -19.35 -13.26 -12.18
N LYS A 404 -19.38 -12.12 -11.49
CA LYS A 404 -20.15 -10.94 -11.91
C LYS A 404 -19.71 -10.45 -13.28
N ARG A 405 -18.40 -10.25 -13.49
CA ARG A 405 -17.84 -9.83 -14.79
C ARG A 405 -18.19 -10.81 -15.91
N VAL A 406 -18.08 -12.11 -15.66
CA VAL A 406 -18.40 -13.16 -16.66
C VAL A 406 -19.87 -13.11 -17.04
N ARG A 407 -20.80 -12.90 -16.08
CA ARG A 407 -22.23 -12.73 -16.37
C ARG A 407 -22.51 -11.49 -17.21
N GLU A 408 -21.82 -10.39 -16.94
CA GLU A 408 -21.92 -9.15 -17.73
C GLU A 408 -21.40 -9.34 -19.16
N ASP A 409 -20.29 -10.06 -19.33
CA ASP A 409 -19.66 -10.28 -20.63
C ASP A 409 -20.38 -11.31 -21.51
N ALA A 410 -20.87 -12.41 -20.92
CA ALA A 410 -21.39 -13.58 -21.66
C ALA A 410 -22.91 -13.80 -21.55
N GLY A 411 -23.61 -13.01 -20.74
CA GLY A 411 -25.04 -13.16 -20.51
C GLY A 411 -25.40 -14.40 -19.68
N ALA A 412 -26.58 -14.99 -19.94
CA ALA A 412 -27.16 -16.05 -19.09
C ALA A 412 -26.79 -17.49 -19.50
N GLN A 413 -26.17 -17.69 -20.66
CA GLN A 413 -25.88 -19.04 -21.19
C GLN A 413 -24.65 -19.63 -20.49
N VAL A 414 -24.84 -20.74 -19.77
CA VAL A 414 -23.76 -21.41 -19.02
C VAL A 414 -22.55 -21.76 -19.88
N PRO A 415 -22.69 -22.36 -21.08
CA PRO A 415 -21.52 -22.67 -21.92
C PRO A 415 -20.71 -21.42 -22.31
N ALA A 416 -21.40 -20.30 -22.56
CA ALA A 416 -20.76 -19.02 -22.88
C ALA A 416 -20.05 -18.42 -21.66
N GLN A 417 -20.64 -18.54 -20.46
CA GLN A 417 -20.01 -18.12 -19.21
C GLN A 417 -18.74 -18.94 -18.91
N VAL A 418 -18.79 -20.26 -19.08
CA VAL A 418 -17.63 -21.14 -18.89
C VAL A 418 -16.52 -20.76 -19.87
N ALA A 419 -16.82 -20.66 -21.17
CA ALA A 419 -15.85 -20.23 -22.18
C ALA A 419 -15.23 -18.87 -21.83
N ARG A 420 -16.04 -17.91 -21.38
CA ARG A 420 -15.54 -16.60 -20.99
C ARG A 420 -14.64 -16.63 -19.76
N ALA A 421 -14.97 -17.44 -18.75
CA ALA A 421 -14.13 -17.60 -17.56
C ALA A 421 -12.75 -18.18 -17.91
N TYR A 422 -12.70 -19.19 -18.79
CA TYR A 422 -11.47 -19.79 -19.30
C TYR A 422 -10.64 -18.80 -20.11
N TRP A 423 -11.26 -18.00 -21.00
CA TRP A 423 -10.55 -16.96 -21.73
C TRP A 423 -9.95 -15.88 -20.84
N LEU A 424 -10.67 -15.46 -19.79
CA LEU A 424 -10.17 -14.48 -18.84
C LEU A 424 -8.99 -15.01 -18.01
N ALA A 425 -9.03 -16.28 -17.59
CA ALA A 425 -8.02 -16.86 -16.71
C ALA A 425 -6.82 -17.48 -17.45
N TYR A 426 -7.06 -18.16 -18.56
CA TYR A 426 -6.08 -18.99 -19.26
C TYR A 426 -5.78 -18.51 -20.69
N GLY A 427 -6.60 -17.62 -21.26
CA GLY A 427 -6.38 -17.12 -22.62
C GLY A 427 -6.65 -18.15 -23.72
N ARG A 428 -7.50 -19.15 -23.46
CA ARG A 428 -7.92 -20.18 -24.42
C ARG A 428 -9.36 -20.65 -24.15
N ASP A 429 -9.94 -21.36 -25.11
CA ASP A 429 -11.19 -22.10 -24.92
C ASP A 429 -10.99 -23.34 -24.03
N PRO A 430 -12.03 -23.75 -23.27
CA PRO A 430 -12.02 -25.02 -22.55
C PRO A 430 -12.02 -26.20 -23.52
N HIS A 431 -11.27 -27.25 -23.19
CA HIS A 431 -11.38 -28.53 -23.88
C HIS A 431 -12.75 -29.18 -23.63
N PRO A 432 -13.22 -30.13 -24.48
CA PRO A 432 -14.54 -30.73 -24.33
C PRO A 432 -14.82 -31.33 -22.94
N ASN A 433 -13.82 -31.97 -22.33
CA ASN A 433 -13.96 -32.54 -20.98
C ASN A 433 -14.01 -31.44 -19.91
N GLU A 434 -13.17 -30.41 -20.03
CA GLU A 434 -13.16 -29.25 -19.13
C GLU A 434 -14.50 -28.49 -19.20
N MET A 435 -15.06 -28.35 -20.39
CA MET A 435 -16.38 -27.75 -20.60
C MET A 435 -17.45 -28.55 -19.85
N ALA A 436 -17.49 -29.87 -20.05
CA ALA A 436 -18.48 -30.73 -19.40
C ALA A 436 -18.38 -30.66 -17.86
N ASP A 437 -17.17 -30.69 -17.31
CA ASP A 437 -16.94 -30.59 -15.86
C ASP A 437 -17.33 -29.21 -15.31
N ALA A 438 -16.92 -28.14 -15.99
CA ALA A 438 -17.21 -26.77 -15.58
C ALA A 438 -18.71 -26.45 -15.65
N GLU A 439 -19.42 -26.87 -16.70
CA GLU A 439 -20.87 -26.70 -16.80
C GLU A 439 -21.60 -27.41 -15.65
N SER A 440 -21.18 -28.64 -15.32
CA SER A 440 -21.71 -29.40 -14.18
C SER A 440 -21.52 -28.67 -12.86
N VAL A 441 -20.35 -28.06 -12.64
CA VAL A 441 -20.08 -27.25 -11.44
C VAL A 441 -20.96 -26.00 -11.41
N VAL A 442 -21.04 -25.24 -12.50
CA VAL A 442 -21.83 -23.99 -12.56
C VAL A 442 -23.31 -24.27 -12.31
N GLN A 443 -23.85 -25.35 -12.88
CA GLN A 443 -25.26 -25.72 -12.69
C GLN A 443 -25.57 -26.16 -11.24
N ARG A 444 -24.62 -26.81 -10.55
CA ARG A 444 -24.83 -27.34 -9.19
C ARG A 444 -24.50 -26.35 -8.08
N GLN A 445 -23.47 -25.53 -8.28
CA GLN A 445 -22.82 -24.74 -7.22
C GLN A 445 -22.62 -23.26 -7.59
N GLY A 446 -23.06 -22.85 -8.78
CA GLY A 446 -22.91 -21.47 -9.26
C GLY A 446 -21.54 -21.17 -9.88
N LEU A 447 -21.47 -20.01 -10.53
CA LEU A 447 -20.32 -19.55 -11.29
C LEU A 447 -19.15 -19.12 -10.38
N GLU A 448 -19.46 -18.59 -9.20
CA GLU A 448 -18.52 -18.22 -8.15
C GLU A 448 -17.63 -19.40 -7.76
N THR A 449 -18.22 -20.60 -7.67
CA THR A 449 -17.50 -21.84 -7.34
C THR A 449 -16.53 -22.22 -8.45
N LEU A 450 -16.91 -22.06 -9.72
CA LEU A 450 -16.01 -22.28 -10.86
C LEU A 450 -14.85 -21.28 -10.83
N CYS A 451 -15.12 -19.98 -10.65
CA CYS A 451 -14.07 -18.95 -10.56
C CYS A 451 -13.08 -19.24 -9.41
N ARG A 452 -13.60 -19.68 -8.26
CA ARG A 452 -12.79 -20.08 -7.11
C ARG A 452 -11.89 -21.28 -7.40
N ALA A 453 -12.41 -22.28 -8.13
CA ALA A 453 -11.63 -23.43 -8.56
C ALA A 453 -10.55 -23.05 -9.58
N ILE A 454 -10.86 -22.16 -10.52
CA ILE A 454 -9.92 -21.62 -11.51
C ILE A 454 -8.74 -20.94 -10.80
N PHE A 455 -8.99 -20.08 -9.82
CA PHE A 455 -7.92 -19.41 -9.07
C PHE A 455 -6.97 -20.37 -8.36
N ASN A 456 -7.44 -21.56 -7.98
CA ASN A 456 -6.63 -22.58 -7.31
C ASN A 456 -6.04 -23.63 -8.27
N SER A 457 -6.13 -23.42 -9.58
CA SER A 457 -5.60 -24.33 -10.60
C SER A 457 -4.12 -24.07 -10.90
N ASN A 458 -3.40 -25.11 -11.33
CA ASN A 458 -2.01 -24.96 -11.77
C ASN A 458 -1.88 -24.02 -12.98
N GLU A 459 -2.82 -24.10 -13.93
CA GLU A 459 -2.78 -23.28 -15.14
C GLU A 459 -2.94 -21.78 -14.84
N PHE A 460 -3.63 -21.42 -13.75
CA PHE A 460 -3.70 -20.03 -13.30
C PHE A 460 -2.43 -19.59 -12.56
N LEU A 461 -1.79 -20.51 -11.84
CA LEU A 461 -0.69 -20.21 -10.93
C LEU A 461 0.70 -20.32 -11.57
N PHE A 462 0.84 -20.91 -12.75
CA PHE A 462 2.12 -21.14 -13.39
C PHE A 462 2.23 -20.36 -14.71
N ILE A 463 3.42 -19.82 -14.95
CA ILE A 463 3.81 -19.34 -16.27
C ILE A 463 4.40 -20.55 -17.00
N PRO A 464 3.87 -20.90 -18.19
CA PRO A 464 4.38 -22.01 -18.99
C PRO A 464 5.82 -21.76 -19.44
#